data_AF-A0A377GKV7-F1
#
_entry.id   AF-A0A377GKV7-F1
#
_cell.length_a   1.000
_cell.length_b   1.000
_cell.length_c   1.000
_cell.angle_alpha   90.00
_cell.angle_beta   90.00
_cell.angle_gamma   90.00
#
_symmetry.space_group_name_H-M   'P 1'
#
loop_
_entity.id
_entity.type
_entity.pdbx_description
1 polymer ?
#
loop_
_entity_poly.entity_id
_entity_poly.type
_entity_poly.pdbx_seq_one_letter_code
_entity_poly.pdbx_strand_id
1 'polypeptide(L)'
;MAKFPHKTPFELGQYFRQQDLSQLIKINREYGPHFVWLEERLDHHNESLKVADERLAQLLESKRVHELTYETVLDEEAGFQQTLGGVLADTNQTDRYLGRQAAGYSPMTAYELKSQYLCTEILRASERVSSLNDGIEDLKQKKTAAVCELRILNQVIEEKQRALEVEQINKVRPSW
;
A
#
# COMPACT_ATOMS: atom_id res chain seq x y z
N MET A 1 5.35 3.68 -14.02
CA MET A 1 6.82 3.60 -14.07
C MET A 1 7.33 4.84 -14.78
N ALA A 2 8.50 5.38 -14.41
CA ALA A 2 9.15 6.42 -15.23
C ALA A 2 9.33 5.89 -16.66
N LYS A 3 9.23 6.76 -17.67
CA LYS A 3 9.19 6.30 -19.06
C LYS A 3 10.56 5.78 -19.51
N PHE A 4 11.64 6.23 -18.87
CA PHE A 4 13.00 5.81 -19.13
C PHE A 4 13.73 5.41 -17.83
N PRO A 5 13.35 4.29 -17.20
CA PRO A 5 13.76 3.95 -15.83
C PRO A 5 15.24 3.62 -15.67
N HIS A 6 15.98 3.42 -16.77
CA HIS A 6 17.40 3.02 -16.76
C HIS A 6 18.33 4.07 -17.38
N LYS A 7 17.85 5.28 -17.66
CA LYS A 7 18.67 6.33 -18.26
C LYS A 7 18.97 7.42 -17.23
N THR A 8 20.24 7.75 -17.09
CA THR A 8 20.65 8.96 -16.37
C THR A 8 20.14 10.21 -17.10
N PRO A 9 20.00 11.36 -16.42
CA PRO A 9 19.61 12.62 -17.07
C PRO A 9 20.47 12.97 -18.30
N PHE A 10 21.77 12.65 -18.23
CA PHE A 10 22.71 12.87 -19.33
C PHE A 10 22.42 11.97 -20.54
N GLU A 11 22.27 10.66 -20.33
CA GLU A 11 21.93 9.70 -21.39
C GLU A 11 20.57 9.98 -22.01
N LEU A 12 19.62 10.47 -21.19
CA LEU A 12 18.30 10.90 -21.64
C LEU A 12 18.40 12.11 -22.57
N GLY A 13 19.21 13.11 -22.21
CA GLY A 13 19.47 14.28 -23.03
C GLY A 13 20.15 13.92 -24.36
N GLN A 14 21.14 13.02 -24.34
CA GLN A 14 21.76 12.51 -25.57
C GLN A 14 20.75 11.78 -26.45
N TYR A 15 19.92 10.92 -25.86
CA TYR A 15 18.87 10.21 -26.59
C TYR A 15 17.89 11.18 -27.27
N PHE A 16 17.39 12.18 -26.56
CA PHE A 16 16.47 13.17 -27.15
C PHE A 16 17.13 14.00 -28.25
N ARG A 17 18.42 14.36 -28.11
CA ARG A 17 19.13 15.11 -29.16
C ARG A 17 19.25 14.34 -30.48
N GLN A 18 19.30 13.01 -30.42
CA GLN A 18 19.34 12.14 -31.61
C GLN A 18 17.99 12.00 -32.31
N GLN A 19 16.87 12.38 -31.67
CA GLN A 19 15.54 12.28 -32.26
C GLN A 19 15.17 13.52 -33.06
N ASP A 20 14.26 13.34 -34.02
CA ASP A 20 13.66 14.43 -34.77
C ASP A 20 12.65 15.21 -33.91
N LEU A 21 12.47 16.50 -34.23
CA LEU A 21 11.55 17.38 -33.50
C LEU A 21 10.11 16.83 -33.45
N SER A 22 9.63 16.23 -34.54
CA SER A 22 8.31 15.60 -34.60
C SER A 22 8.17 14.43 -33.63
N GLN A 23 9.22 13.61 -33.48
CA GLN A 23 9.25 12.51 -32.52
C GLN A 23 9.30 13.02 -31.08
N LEU A 24 10.07 14.08 -30.81
CA LEU A 24 10.13 14.70 -29.49
C LEU A 24 8.77 15.27 -29.05
N ILE A 25 8.06 15.95 -29.97
CA ILE A 25 6.70 16.45 -29.71
C ILE A 25 5.73 15.29 -29.43
N LYS A 26 5.85 14.18 -30.16
CA LYS A 26 5.03 12.99 -29.91
C LYS A 26 5.30 12.40 -28.52
N ILE A 27 6.56 12.21 -28.16
CA ILE A 27 6.97 11.72 -26.83
C ILE A 27 6.45 12.64 -25.73
N ASN A 28 6.51 13.96 -25.94
CA ASN A 28 6.02 14.97 -24.99
C ASN A 28 4.51 14.81 -24.73
N ARG A 29 3.70 14.67 -25.78
CA ARG A 29 2.24 14.48 -25.66
C ARG A 29 1.87 13.22 -24.89
N GLU A 30 2.69 12.17 -24.99
CA GLU A 30 2.48 10.91 -24.27
C GLU A 30 2.72 11.02 -22.75
N TYR A 31 3.38 12.08 -22.25
CA TYR A 31 3.51 12.28 -20.80
C TYR A 31 2.20 12.73 -20.14
N GLY A 32 1.29 13.38 -20.87
CA GLY A 32 -0.01 13.80 -20.32
C GLY A 32 -0.80 12.64 -19.71
N PRO A 33 -1.14 11.60 -20.50
CA PRO A 33 -1.81 10.40 -19.98
C PRO A 33 -1.01 9.69 -18.88
N HIS A 34 0.33 9.74 -18.93
CA HIS A 34 1.17 9.13 -17.91
C HIS A 34 1.02 9.81 -16.55
N PHE A 35 0.99 11.14 -16.49
CA PHE A 35 0.75 11.87 -15.24
C PHE A 35 -0.65 11.65 -14.70
N VAL A 36 -1.68 11.63 -15.57
CA VAL A 36 -3.05 11.31 -15.15
C VAL A 36 -3.09 9.93 -14.47
N TRP A 37 -2.48 8.93 -15.09
CA TRP A 37 -2.39 7.59 -14.50
C TRP A 37 -1.64 7.55 -13.16
N LEU A 38 -0.59 8.37 -12.99
CA LEU A 38 0.14 8.46 -11.72
C LEU A 38 -0.73 9.10 -10.62
N GLU A 39 -1.47 10.17 -10.92
CA GLU A 39 -2.37 10.81 -9.96
C GLU A 39 -3.50 9.86 -9.56
N GLU A 40 -4.18 9.24 -10.53
CA GLU A 40 -5.27 8.30 -10.26
C GLU A 40 -4.81 7.14 -9.35
N ARG A 41 -3.59 6.64 -9.56
CA ARG A 41 -3.02 5.62 -8.70
C ARG A 41 -2.69 6.17 -7.31
N LEU A 42 -2.11 7.36 -7.21
CA LEU A 42 -1.84 7.99 -5.92
C LEU A 42 -3.13 8.16 -5.11
N ASP A 43 -4.19 8.66 -5.75
CA ASP A 43 -5.51 8.84 -5.12
C ASP A 43 -6.06 7.50 -4.64
N HIS A 44 -6.05 6.48 -5.50
CA HIS A 44 -6.51 5.13 -5.12
C HIS A 44 -5.71 4.53 -3.95
N HIS A 45 -4.39 4.71 -3.94
CA HIS A 45 -3.54 4.25 -2.84
C HIS A 45 -3.81 5.03 -1.55
N ASN A 46 -4.03 6.35 -1.60
CA ASN A 46 -4.38 7.16 -0.45
C ASN A 46 -5.76 6.80 0.14
N GLU A 47 -6.76 6.57 -0.72
CA GLU A 47 -8.08 6.10 -0.29
C GLU A 47 -7.99 4.72 0.38
N SER A 48 -7.23 3.81 -0.24
CA SER A 48 -6.99 2.48 0.31
C SER A 48 -6.25 2.53 1.65
N LEU A 49 -5.30 3.47 1.80
CA LEU A 49 -4.55 3.67 3.03
C LEU A 49 -5.47 4.12 4.15
N LYS A 50 -6.35 5.10 3.88
CA LYS A 50 -7.33 5.57 4.85
C LYS A 50 -8.21 4.43 5.38
N VAL A 51 -8.73 3.59 4.48
CA VAL A 51 -9.55 2.42 4.87
C VAL A 51 -8.73 1.41 5.69
N ALA A 52 -7.48 1.17 5.31
CA ALA A 52 -6.59 0.26 6.03
C ALA A 52 -6.25 0.78 7.44
N ASP A 53 -5.99 2.08 7.59
CA ASP A 53 -5.72 2.73 8.87
C ASP A 53 -6.95 2.70 9.78
N GLU A 54 -8.14 2.99 9.25
CA GLU A 54 -9.41 2.88 9.98
C GLU A 54 -9.63 1.44 10.49
N ARG A 55 -9.36 0.44 9.63
CA ARG A 55 -9.46 -0.97 10.00
C ARG A 55 -8.45 -1.34 11.09
N LEU A 56 -7.21 -0.88 10.98
CA LEU A 56 -6.17 -1.13 11.97
C LEU A 56 -6.55 -0.52 13.32
N ALA A 57 -7.04 0.72 13.33
CA ALA A 57 -7.52 1.39 14.54
C ALA A 57 -8.66 0.62 15.22
N GLN A 58 -9.63 0.14 14.45
CA GLN A 58 -10.73 -0.69 14.96
C GLN A 58 -10.24 -2.00 15.57
N LEU A 59 -9.26 -2.67 14.95
CA LEU A 59 -8.68 -3.92 15.45
C LEU A 59 -7.88 -3.70 16.73
N LEU A 60 -7.11 -2.63 16.81
CA LEU A 60 -6.37 -2.24 18.02
C LEU A 60 -7.32 -1.96 19.17
N GLU A 61 -8.41 -1.23 18.92
CA GLU A 61 -9.42 -0.97 19.94
C GLU A 61 -10.14 -2.26 20.36
N SER A 62 -10.47 -3.13 19.40
CA SER A 62 -11.06 -4.44 19.69
C SER A 62 -10.16 -5.31 20.56
N LYS A 63 -8.84 -5.28 20.31
CA LYS A 63 -7.85 -5.97 21.13
C LYS A 63 -7.76 -5.37 22.54
N ARG A 64 -7.74 -4.04 22.66
CA ARG A 64 -7.76 -3.36 23.96
C ARG A 64 -8.99 -3.75 24.79
N VAL A 65 -10.17 -3.73 24.17
CA VAL A 65 -11.42 -4.15 24.83
C VAL A 65 -11.38 -5.63 25.21
N HIS A 66 -10.85 -6.50 24.34
CA HIS A 66 -10.67 -7.91 24.65
C HIS A 66 -9.77 -8.10 25.87
N GLU A 67 -8.63 -7.42 25.94
CA GLU A 67 -7.70 -7.49 27.07
C GLU A 67 -8.33 -7.04 28.40
N LEU A 68 -9.26 -6.08 28.38
CA LEU A 68 -9.99 -5.66 29.58
C LEU A 68 -10.93 -6.73 30.14
N THR A 69 -11.31 -7.73 29.35
CA THR A 69 -12.19 -8.83 29.81
C THR A 69 -11.44 -9.95 30.52
N TYR A 70 -10.11 -9.88 30.62
CA TYR A 70 -9.26 -10.96 31.12
C TYR A 70 -9.63 -11.41 32.54
N GLU A 71 -9.82 -10.49 33.48
CA GLU A 71 -10.18 -10.83 34.86
C GLU A 71 -11.55 -11.53 34.92
N THR A 72 -12.53 -11.08 34.12
CA THR A 72 -13.83 -11.73 34.03
C THR A 72 -13.72 -13.14 33.47
N VAL A 73 -12.88 -13.35 32.46
CA VAL A 73 -12.61 -14.67 31.88
C VAL A 73 -11.93 -15.59 32.89
N LEU A 74 -11.04 -15.07 33.75
CA LEU A 74 -10.42 -15.86 34.82
C LEU A 74 -11.45 -16.36 35.83
N ASP A 75 -12.39 -15.51 36.24
CA ASP A 75 -13.47 -15.89 37.14
C ASP A 75 -14.39 -16.96 36.50
N GLU A 76 -14.74 -16.78 35.22
CA GLU A 76 -15.52 -17.75 34.46
C GLU A 76 -14.80 -19.09 34.28
N GLU A 77 -13.49 -19.07 34.02
CA GLU A 77 -12.66 -20.27 33.91
C GLU A 77 -12.59 -21.02 35.25
N ALA A 78 -12.49 -20.32 36.37
CA ALA A 78 -12.52 -20.96 37.68
C ALA A 78 -13.85 -21.70 37.92
N GLY A 79 -14.98 -21.07 37.58
CA GLY A 79 -16.29 -21.71 37.64
C GLY A 79 -16.44 -22.90 36.69
N PHE A 80 -15.89 -22.79 35.48
CA PHE A 80 -15.82 -23.88 34.50
C PHE A 80 -15.02 -25.07 35.04
N GLN A 81 -13.81 -24.84 35.58
CA GLN A 81 -12.96 -25.89 36.14
C GLN A 81 -13.60 -26.57 37.36
N GLN A 82 -14.29 -25.80 38.22
CA GLN A 82 -15.05 -26.37 39.33
C GLN A 82 -16.17 -27.30 38.83
N THR A 83 -16.94 -26.85 37.84
CA THR A 83 -18.01 -27.64 37.22
C THR A 83 -17.48 -28.91 36.58
N LEU A 84 -16.40 -28.79 35.80
CA LEU A 84 -15.74 -29.91 35.16
C LEU A 84 -15.20 -30.91 36.20
N GLY A 85 -14.55 -30.43 37.26
CA GLY A 85 -14.09 -31.26 38.37
C GLY A 85 -15.20 -32.09 39.01
N GLY A 86 -16.38 -31.48 39.21
CA GLY A 86 -17.57 -32.18 39.69
C GLY A 86 -18.04 -33.30 38.76
N VAL A 87 -18.13 -33.01 37.45
CA VAL A 87 -18.48 -34.01 36.42
C VAL A 87 -17.48 -35.16 36.37
N LEU A 88 -16.19 -34.87 36.51
CA LEU A 88 -15.12 -35.88 36.45
C LEU A 88 -15.09 -36.81 37.65
N ALA A 89 -15.52 -36.32 38.81
CA ALA A 89 -15.63 -37.08 40.05
C ALA A 89 -16.81 -38.06 40.06
N ASP A 90 -17.75 -37.96 39.11
CA ASP A 90 -18.87 -38.90 39.02
C ASP A 90 -18.39 -40.32 38.67
N THR A 91 -18.93 -41.28 39.41
CA THR A 91 -18.62 -42.70 39.26
C THR A 91 -19.38 -43.32 38.09
N ASN A 92 -20.55 -42.79 37.73
CA ASN A 92 -21.32 -43.27 36.59
C ASN A 92 -20.69 -42.77 35.28
N GLN A 93 -20.33 -43.71 34.39
CA GLN A 93 -19.73 -43.37 33.09
C GLN A 93 -20.67 -42.60 32.17
N THR A 94 -21.97 -42.90 32.22
CA THR A 94 -22.98 -42.24 31.35
C THR A 94 -23.18 -40.79 31.76
N ASP A 95 -23.34 -40.54 33.06
CA ASP A 95 -23.56 -39.20 33.62
C ASP A 95 -22.33 -38.32 33.43
N ARG A 96 -21.13 -38.90 33.59
CA ARG A 96 -19.87 -38.22 33.28
C ARG A 96 -19.71 -37.89 31.80
N TYR A 97 -20.14 -38.76 30.89
CA TYR A 97 -20.10 -38.49 29.45
C TYR A 97 -21.05 -37.34 29.07
N LEU A 98 -22.30 -37.40 29.53
CA LEU A 98 -23.30 -36.36 29.28
C LEU A 98 -22.90 -35.03 29.96
N GLY A 99 -22.39 -35.09 31.18
CA GLY A 99 -21.91 -33.93 31.92
C GLY A 99 -20.73 -33.24 31.24
N ARG A 100 -19.80 -34.00 30.61
CA ARG A 100 -18.70 -33.42 29.82
C ARG A 100 -19.22 -32.69 28.58
N GLN A 101 -20.22 -33.23 27.91
CA GLN A 101 -20.85 -32.53 26.78
C GLN A 101 -21.56 -31.25 27.23
N ALA A 102 -22.24 -31.29 28.37
CA ALA A 102 -22.96 -30.14 28.91
C ALA A 102 -22.04 -29.03 29.44
N ALA A 103 -20.85 -29.37 29.97
CA ALA A 103 -19.89 -28.41 30.50
C ALA A 103 -19.35 -27.44 29.42
N GLY A 104 -19.38 -27.82 28.15
CA GLY A 104 -18.99 -26.95 27.04
C GLY A 104 -17.48 -26.71 26.94
N TYR A 105 -17.10 -25.53 26.45
CA TYR A 105 -15.72 -25.15 26.17
C TYR A 105 -15.14 -24.23 27.24
N SER A 106 -13.83 -24.33 27.48
CA SER A 106 -13.11 -23.44 28.42
C SER A 106 -13.21 -21.98 27.97
N PRO A 107 -13.70 -21.07 28.84
CA PRO A 107 -13.67 -19.63 28.60
C PRO A 107 -12.27 -19.10 28.28
N MET A 108 -11.24 -19.57 28.99
CA MET A 108 -9.85 -19.16 28.74
C MET A 108 -9.40 -19.58 27.33
N THR A 109 -9.74 -20.78 26.89
CA THR A 109 -9.38 -21.25 25.54
C THR A 109 -10.02 -20.37 24.46
N ALA A 110 -11.30 -20.01 24.62
CA ALA A 110 -11.98 -19.12 23.69
C ALA A 110 -11.37 -17.70 23.69
N TYR A 111 -10.99 -17.20 24.87
CA TYR A 111 -10.30 -15.92 25.02
C TYR A 111 -8.96 -15.90 24.31
N GLU A 112 -8.13 -16.92 24.51
CA GLU A 112 -6.81 -17.03 23.86
C GLU A 112 -6.94 -17.12 22.33
N LEU A 113 -7.89 -17.92 21.84
CA LEU A 113 -8.14 -18.04 20.40
C LEU A 113 -8.50 -16.69 19.77
N LYS A 114 -9.40 -15.94 20.43
CA LYS A 114 -9.78 -14.59 19.97
C LYS A 114 -8.60 -13.61 20.04
N SER A 115 -7.77 -13.69 21.07
CA SER A 115 -6.54 -12.88 21.19
C SER A 115 -5.56 -13.17 20.05
N GLN A 116 -5.33 -14.44 19.72
CA GLN A 116 -4.47 -14.85 18.60
C GLN A 116 -5.01 -14.37 17.26
N TYR A 117 -6.33 -14.49 17.05
CA TYR A 117 -7.00 -13.98 15.86
C TYR A 117 -6.79 -12.47 15.71
N LEU A 118 -7.05 -11.69 16.77
CA LEU A 118 -6.88 -10.24 16.76
C LEU A 118 -5.43 -9.85 16.49
N CYS A 119 -4.45 -10.52 17.12
CA CYS A 119 -3.04 -10.27 16.85
C CYS A 119 -2.68 -10.53 15.39
N THR A 120 -3.18 -11.63 14.80
CA THR A 120 -2.93 -11.98 13.40
C THR A 120 -3.52 -10.94 12.45
N GLU A 121 -4.75 -10.50 12.70
CA GLU A 121 -5.42 -9.50 11.87
C GLU A 121 -4.78 -8.11 12.00
N ILE A 122 -4.30 -7.74 13.19
CA ILE A 122 -3.53 -6.50 13.39
C ILE A 122 -2.24 -6.53 12.58
N LEU A 123 -1.50 -7.64 12.61
CA LEU A 123 -0.27 -7.80 11.81
C LEU A 123 -0.56 -7.62 10.32
N ARG A 124 -1.57 -8.32 9.77
CA ARG A 124 -1.96 -8.20 8.37
C ARG A 124 -2.37 -6.78 7.99
N ALA A 125 -3.16 -6.12 8.84
CA ALA A 125 -3.57 -4.74 8.60
C ALA A 125 -2.36 -3.78 8.62
N SER A 126 -1.42 -3.99 9.54
CA SER A 126 -0.20 -3.18 9.64
C SER A 126 0.72 -3.37 8.43
N GLU A 127 0.91 -4.61 7.98
CA GLU A 127 1.65 -4.92 6.74
C GLU A 127 0.99 -4.27 5.52
N ARG A 128 -0.34 -4.28 5.45
CA ARG A 128 -1.08 -3.62 4.36
C ARG A 128 -0.86 -2.11 4.36
N VAL A 129 -0.91 -1.46 5.52
CA VAL A 129 -0.61 -0.02 5.70
C VAL A 129 0.82 0.28 5.24
N SER A 130 1.80 -0.51 5.67
CA SER A 130 3.21 -0.37 5.24
C SER A 130 3.34 -0.47 3.72
N SER A 131 2.77 -1.52 3.12
CA SER A 131 2.84 -1.74 1.67
C SER A 131 2.19 -0.62 0.86
N LEU A 132 1.10 -0.03 1.36
CA LEU A 132 0.44 1.11 0.72
C LEU A 132 1.32 2.38 0.81
N ASN A 133 1.93 2.63 1.97
CA ASN A 133 2.86 3.75 2.14
C ASN A 133 4.09 3.62 1.23
N ASP A 134 4.69 2.42 1.14
CA ASP A 134 5.80 2.14 0.24
C ASP A 134 5.40 2.38 -1.23
N GLY A 135 4.19 1.95 -1.62
CA GLY A 135 3.64 2.19 -2.95
C GLY A 135 3.42 3.67 -3.26
N ILE A 136 2.95 4.45 -2.28
CA ILE A 136 2.78 5.91 -2.41
C ILE A 136 4.13 6.58 -2.63
N GLU A 137 5.14 6.20 -1.85
CA GLU A 137 6.48 6.78 -1.96
C GLU A 137 7.14 6.45 -3.31
N ASP A 138 7.04 5.20 -3.76
CA ASP A 138 7.49 4.79 -5.09
C ASP A 138 6.76 5.56 -6.22
N LEU A 139 5.45 5.80 -6.10
CA LEU A 139 4.70 6.60 -7.07
C LEU A 139 5.13 8.07 -7.06
N LYS A 140 5.40 8.67 -5.89
CA LYS A 140 5.93 10.04 -5.76
C LYS A 140 7.31 10.16 -6.40
N GLN A 141 8.18 9.18 -6.20
CA GLN A 141 9.49 9.13 -6.84
C GLN A 141 9.36 9.02 -8.36
N LYS A 142 8.47 8.15 -8.86
CA LYS A 142 8.17 8.02 -10.29
C LYS A 142 7.63 9.32 -10.90
N LYS A 143 6.74 10.03 -10.21
CA LYS A 143 6.24 11.34 -10.62
C LYS A 143 7.38 12.35 -10.73
N THR A 144 8.23 12.41 -9.72
CA THR A 144 9.40 13.32 -9.70
C THR A 144 10.36 13.02 -10.85
N ALA A 145 10.65 11.74 -11.10
CA ALA A 145 11.48 11.31 -12.22
C ALA A 145 10.85 11.70 -13.57
N ALA A 146 9.56 11.44 -13.78
CA ALA A 146 8.86 11.81 -15.00
C ALA A 146 8.86 13.33 -15.26
N VAL A 147 8.76 14.16 -14.20
CA VAL A 147 8.89 15.63 -14.32
C VAL A 147 10.31 16.01 -14.77
N CYS A 148 11.34 15.40 -14.19
CA CYS A 148 12.72 15.62 -14.62
C CYS A 148 12.94 15.21 -16.09
N GLU A 149 12.42 14.05 -16.51
CA GLU A 149 12.48 13.58 -17.89
C GLU A 149 11.81 14.57 -18.85
N LEU A 150 10.60 15.04 -18.51
CA LEU A 150 9.84 16.01 -19.31
C LEU A 150 10.58 17.34 -19.42
N ARG A 151 11.23 17.81 -18.35
CA ARG A 151 12.01 19.05 -18.37
C ARG A 151 13.18 18.96 -19.35
N ILE A 152 13.91 17.85 -19.34
CA ILE A 152 15.02 17.61 -20.28
C ILE A 152 14.50 17.55 -21.71
N LEU A 153 13.37 16.85 -21.93
CA LEU A 153 12.72 16.77 -23.24
C LEU A 153 12.36 18.16 -23.78
N ASN A 154 11.71 18.99 -22.95
CA ASN A 154 11.31 20.35 -23.33
C ASN A 154 12.52 21.22 -23.67
N GLN A 155 13.59 21.13 -22.89
CA GLN A 155 14.82 21.86 -23.18
C GLN A 155 15.40 21.48 -24.56
N VAL A 156 15.44 20.19 -24.90
CA VAL A 156 15.93 19.73 -26.21
C VAL A 156 15.00 20.15 -27.35
N ILE A 157 13.68 20.14 -27.13
CA ILE A 157 12.70 20.65 -28.11
C ILE A 157 12.97 22.14 -28.40
N GLU A 158 13.13 22.96 -27.36
CA GLU A 158 13.44 24.39 -27.52
C GLU A 158 14.77 24.63 -28.23
N GLU A 159 15.82 23.88 -27.88
CA GLU A 159 17.13 23.95 -28.54
C GLU A 159 17.00 23.69 -30.06
N LYS A 160 16.23 22.65 -30.45
CA LYS A 160 16.00 22.30 -31.86
C LYS A 160 15.11 23.30 -32.59
N GLN A 161 14.08 23.84 -31.94
CA GLN A 161 13.22 24.88 -32.52
C GLN A 161 14.03 26.13 -32.84
N ARG A 162 14.85 26.60 -31.89
CA ARG A 162 15.72 27.77 -32.11
C ARG A 162 16.73 27.54 -33.24
N ALA A 163 17.31 26.34 -33.34
CA ALA A 163 18.23 26.01 -34.44
C ALA A 163 17.54 26.11 -35.82
N LEU A 164 16.31 25.60 -35.94
CA LEU A 164 15.51 25.70 -37.18
C LEU A 164 15.15 27.15 -37.52
N GLU A 165 14.80 27.96 -36.52
CA GLU A 165 14.51 29.39 -36.71
C GLU A 165 15.74 30.15 -37.22
N VAL A 166 16.93 29.90 -36.65
CA VAL A 166 18.19 30.53 -37.09
C VAL A 166 18.56 30.10 -38.51
N GLU A 167 18.40 28.82 -38.88
CA GLU A 167 18.61 28.35 -40.25
C GLU A 167 17.65 29.00 -41.25
N GLN A 168 16.39 29.21 -40.86
CA GLN A 168 15.42 29.89 -41.71
C GLN A 168 15.76 31.37 -41.90
N ILE A 169 16.19 32.08 -40.84
CA ILE A 169 16.62 33.48 -40.92
C ILE A 169 17.86 33.63 -41.81
N ASN A 170 18.83 32.72 -41.69
CA ASN A 170 20.05 32.72 -42.51
C ASN A 170 19.78 32.39 -43.99
N LYS A 171 18.74 31.61 -44.30
CA LYS A 171 18.31 31.36 -45.69
C LYS A 171 17.59 32.56 -46.33
N VAL A 172 17.01 33.45 -45.53
CA VAL A 172 16.24 34.63 -46.01
C VAL A 172 17.13 35.86 -46.23
N ARG A 173 18.33 35.93 -45.65
CA ARG A 173 19.32 36.96 -45.99
C ARG A 173 20.24 36.45 -47.10
N PRO A 174 20.16 36.96 -48.35
CA PRO A 174 21.20 36.70 -49.33
C PRO A 174 22.49 37.36 -48.81
N SER A 175 23.60 36.64 -48.87
CA SER A 175 24.92 37.23 -48.66
C SER A 175 25.13 38.32 -49.71
N TRP A 176 25.24 39.57 -49.27
CA TRP A 176 25.80 40.65 -50.06
C TRP A 176 27.32 40.66 -49.92
#